data_AF-A0A7W5JYJ9-F1
#
_entry.id   AF-A0A7W5JYJ9-F1
#
_cell.length_a   1.000
_cell.length_b   1.000
_cell.length_c   1.000
_cell.angle_alpha   90.00
_cell.angle_beta   90.00
_cell.angle_gamma   90.00
#
_symmetry.space_group_name_H-M   'P 1'
#
loop_
_entity.id
_entity.type
_entity.pdbx_description
1 polymer ?
#
loop_
_entity_poly.entity_id
_entity_poly.type
_entity_poly.pdbx_seq_one_letter_code
_entity_poly.pdbx_strand_id
1 'polypeptide(L)' 'MAKVGAVVRRGEDYGVVTTVNDKKFDEVEVEWDDGSTEWVKVADLEWIVSHE' A
#
# COMPACT_ATOMS: atom_id res chain seq x y z
N MET A 1 -8.66 6.76 3.38
CA MET A 1 -8.50 5.60 4.26
C MET A 1 -7.90 4.48 3.42
N ALA A 2 -6.83 3.86 3.90
CA ALA A 2 -6.21 2.73 3.23
C ALA A 2 -7.24 1.60 3.02
N LYS A 3 -7.24 0.99 1.84
CA LYS A 3 -8.16 -0.11 1.49
C LYS A 3 -7.35 -1.26 0.88
N VAL A 4 -7.68 -2.48 1.27
CA VAL A 4 -7.15 -3.68 0.60
C VAL A 4 -7.53 -3.65 -0.89
N GLY A 5 -6.57 -3.96 -1.75
CA GLY A 5 -6.67 -3.85 -3.20
C GLY A 5 -6.38 -2.46 -3.77
N ALA A 6 -6.04 -1.48 -2.93
CA ALA A 6 -5.58 -0.18 -3.41
C ALA A 6 -4.17 -0.31 -4.02
N VAL A 7 -3.98 0.34 -5.17
CA VAL A 7 -2.66 0.46 -5.80
C VAL A 7 -1.92 1.63 -5.15
N VAL A 8 -0.71 1.36 -4.71
CA VAL A 8 0.19 2.33 -4.09
C VAL A 8 1.50 2.36 -4.86
N ARG A 9 2.23 3.47 -4.69
CA ARG A 9 3.54 3.67 -5.29
C ARG A 9 4.53 4.15 -4.24
N ARG A 10 5.77 3.72 -4.35
CA ARG A 10 6.91 4.20 -3.55
C ARG A 10 8.08 4.47 -4.47
N GLY A 11 8.34 5.74 -4.79
CA GLY A 11 9.41 6.10 -5.72
C GLY A 11 9.08 5.66 -7.15
N GLU A 12 9.81 4.68 -7.70
CA GLU A 12 9.55 4.11 -9.03
C GLU A 12 8.77 2.78 -8.98
N ASP A 13 8.64 2.19 -7.79
CA ASP A 13 7.98 0.91 -7.57
C ASP A 13 6.48 1.04 -7.34
N TYR A 14 5.73 0.08 -7.87
CA TYR A 14 4.29 -0.05 -7.70
C TYR A 14 3.97 -1.31 -6.89
N GLY A 15 2.95 -1.21 -6.06
CA GLY A 15 2.48 -2.32 -5.24
C GLY A 15 0.99 -2.23 -4.96
N VAL A 16 0.45 -3.32 -4.42
CA VAL A 16 -0.96 -3.44 -4.05
C VAL A 16 -1.06 -3.73 -2.57
N VAL A 17 -1.93 -2.99 -1.89
CA VAL A 17 -2.21 -3.22 -0.46
C VAL A 17 -2.94 -4.55 -0.30
N THR A 18 -2.31 -5.52 0.35
CA THR A 18 -2.90 -6.84 0.63
C THR A 18 -3.56 -6.86 2.01
N THR A 19 -3.00 -6.14 2.97
CA THR A 19 -3.48 -6.11 4.36
C THR A 19 -3.42 -4.70 4.95
N VAL A 20 -4.44 -4.31 5.73
CA VAL A 20 -4.43 -3.07 6.52
C VAL A 20 -4.34 -3.44 8.00
N ASN A 21 -3.41 -2.83 8.74
CA ASN A 21 -3.26 -3.11 10.16
C ASN A 21 -4.34 -2.39 10.98
N ASP A 22 -5.35 -3.13 11.45
CA ASP A 22 -6.43 -2.58 12.29
C ASP A 22 -5.96 -2.09 13.67
N LYS A 23 -4.79 -2.56 14.13
CA LYS A 23 -4.19 -2.12 15.42
C LYS A 23 -3.24 -0.94 15.27
N LYS A 24 -2.72 -0.72 14.06
CA LYS A 24 -1.83 0.38 13.70
C LYS A 24 -2.30 0.98 12.38
N PHE A 25 -3.25 1.90 12.47
CA PHE A 25 -3.90 2.53 11.32
C PHE A 25 -2.94 3.30 10.37
N ASP A 26 -1.65 3.39 10.72
CA ASP A 26 -0.60 4.01 9.92
C ASP A 26 0.27 3.01 9.12
N GLU A 27 0.06 1.69 9.23
CA GLU A 27 0.83 0.68 8.47
C GLU A 27 -0.07 -0.23 7.62
N VAL A 28 0.41 -0.55 6.41
CA VAL A 28 -0.24 -1.47 5.46
C VAL A 28 0.78 -2.46 4.93
N GLU A 29 0.35 -3.69 4.67
CA GLU A 29 1.15 -4.67 3.94
C GLU A 29 0.94 -4.47 2.44
N VAL A 30 2.04 -4.36 1.71
CA VAL A 30 2.06 -4.13 0.27
C VAL A 30 2.79 -5.28 -0.39
N GLU A 31 2.16 -5.87 -1.41
CA GLU A 31 2.80 -6.78 -2.36
C GLU A 31 3.30 -5.95 -3.55
N TRP A 32 4.60 -6.00 -3.81
CA TRP A 32 5.25 -5.29 -4.90
C TRP A 32 5.29 -6.13 -6.18
N ASP A 33 5.59 -5.48 -7.31
CA ASP A 33 5.69 -6.13 -8.63
C ASP A 33 6.73 -7.27 -8.70
N ASP A 34 7.82 -7.18 -7.91
CA ASP A 34 8.83 -8.25 -7.77
C ASP A 34 8.29 -9.49 -7.02
N GLY A 35 7.06 -9.43 -6.49
CA GLY A 35 6.44 -10.48 -5.69
C GLY A 35 6.86 -10.49 -4.22
N SER A 36 7.63 -9.50 -3.78
CA SER A 36 7.98 -9.31 -2.38
C SER A 36 6.86 -8.60 -1.62
N THR A 37 6.67 -8.97 -0.36
CA THR A 37 5.68 -8.36 0.53
C THR A 37 6.37 -7.66 1.70
N GLU A 38 6.00 -6.42 1.99
CA GLU A 38 6.52 -5.70 3.15
C GLU A 38 5.45 -4.84 3.84
N TRP A 39 5.66 -4.56 5.12
CA TRP A 39 4.85 -3.59 5.88
C TRP A 39 5.42 -2.19 5.71
N VAL A 40 4.61 -1.28 5.16
CA VAL A 40 4.99 0.10 4.87
C VAL A 40 4.04 1.05 5.58
N LYS A 41 4.59 2.16 6.05
CA LYS A 41 3.77 3.24 6.59
C LYS A 41 2.98 3.93 5.48
N VAL A 42 1.71 4.19 5.76
CA VAL A 42 0.79 4.92 4.87
C VAL A 42 1.35 6.29 4.48
N ALA A 43 2.14 6.93 5.34
CA ALA A 43 2.77 8.23 5.09
C ALA A 43 3.90 8.18 4.06
N ASP A 44 4.52 7.01 3.85
CA ASP A 44 5.61 6.79 2.89
C ASP A 44 5.09 6.33 1.52
N LEU A 45 3.76 6.18 1.36
CA LEU A 45 3.11 5.69 0.15
C LEU A 45 2.35 6.78 -0.59
N GLU A 46 2.49 6.78 -1.92
CA GLU A 46 1.66 7.57 -2.83
C GLU A 46 0.45 6.74 -3.28
N TRP A 47 -0.76 7.23 -2.98
CA TRP A 47 -2.00 6.52 -3.26
C TRP A 47 -2.47 6.80 -4.67
N ILE A 48 -2.49 5.78 -5.53
CA ILE A 48 -3.07 5.88 -6.86
C ILE A 48 -4.56 5.60 -6.73
N VAL A 49 -5.30 6.60 -6.26
CA VAL A 49 -6.76 6.54 -6.22
C VAL A 49 -7.27 6.73 -7.65
N SER A 50 -7.78 5.67 -8.27
CA SER A 50 -8.57 5.81 -9.50
C SER A 50 -9.78 6.68 -9.17
N HIS A 51 -9.85 7.86 -9.79
CA HIS A 51 -11.02 8.72 -9.74
C HIS A 51 -12.06 8.13 -10.69
N GLU A 52 -13.08 7.48 -10.12
CA GLU A 52 -14.34 7.15 -10.80
C GLU A 52 -15.38 8.23 -10.54
#